data_AF-A0A730YJ06-F1
#
_entry.id   AF-A0A730YJ06-F1
#
_cell.length_a   1.000
_cell.length_b   1.000
_cell.length_c   1.000
_cell.angle_alpha   90.00
_cell.angle_beta   90.00
_cell.angle_gamma   90.00
#
_symmetry.space_group_name_H-M   'P 1'
#
loop_
_entity.id
_entity.type
_entity.pdbx_description
1 polymer ?
#
loop_
_entity_poly.entity_id
_entity_poly.type
_entity_poly.pdbx_seq_one_letter_code
_entity_poly.pdbx_strand_id
1 'polypeptide(L)'
;WDYTWLADVGEGKHTLTVEATDKAGNQTTQKLDFIIDTLLSEPTIVLDSTDDSGTKGDNLTNANKPTFILGNIDADARYVTVEVQYGGTKEVLTATKGATGIWSVTPTGTWADGDYTLTVR
;
A
#
# COMPACT_ATOMS: atom_id res chain seq x y z
N TRP A 1 -26.11 27.85 -0.08
CA TRP A 1 -26.42 26.77 0.89
C TRP A 1 -25.21 25.89 1.01
N ASP A 2 -24.94 25.43 2.22
CA ASP A 2 -23.95 24.40 2.53
C ASP A 2 -24.67 23.15 3.08
N TYR A 3 -24.04 21.99 2.92
CA TYR A 3 -24.54 20.72 3.46
C TYR A 3 -23.36 19.96 4.06
N THR A 4 -23.57 19.39 5.24
CA THR A 4 -22.61 18.51 5.91
C THR A 4 -23.36 17.26 6.33
N TRP A 5 -22.77 16.10 6.03
CA TRP A 5 -23.31 14.82 6.47
C TRP A 5 -23.31 14.74 8.00
N LEU A 6 -24.39 14.22 8.59
CA LEU A 6 -24.54 14.09 10.05
C LEU A 6 -23.87 12.81 10.60
N ALA A 7 -23.46 11.91 9.73
CA ALA A 7 -22.79 10.66 10.04
C ALA A 7 -21.77 10.34 8.95
N ASP A 8 -20.85 9.43 9.27
CA ASP A 8 -19.85 8.96 8.33
C ASP A 8 -20.51 8.31 7.11
N VAL A 9 -19.97 8.64 5.94
CA VAL A 9 -20.36 8.04 4.67
C VAL A 9 -19.45 6.84 4.45
N GLY A 10 -20.04 5.68 4.19
CA GLY A 10 -19.27 4.44 4.02
C GLY A 10 -18.42 4.42 2.74
N GLU A 11 -17.56 3.41 2.65
CA GLU A 11 -16.67 3.14 1.52
C GLU A 11 -17.39 3.05 0.17
N GLY A 12 -16.64 3.30 -0.90
CA GLY A 12 -17.05 3.03 -2.27
C GLY A 12 -17.60 4.24 -3.03
N LYS A 13 -18.23 3.94 -4.17
CA LYS A 13 -18.71 4.97 -5.10
C LYS A 13 -20.03 5.57 -4.62
N HIS A 14 -20.08 6.90 -4.60
CA HIS A 14 -21.26 7.70 -4.29
C HIS A 14 -21.56 8.71 -5.40
N THR A 15 -22.82 9.11 -5.49
CA THR A 15 -23.27 10.18 -6.39
C THR A 15 -24.06 11.21 -5.60
N LEU A 16 -23.50 12.41 -5.44
CA LEU A 16 -24.21 13.55 -4.88
C LEU A 16 -25.09 14.19 -5.97
N THR A 17 -26.36 14.40 -5.68
CA THR A 17 -27.30 15.09 -6.58
C THR A 17 -27.80 16.36 -5.91
N VAL A 18 -27.68 17.49 -6.60
CA VAL A 18 -28.20 18.79 -6.15
C VAL A 18 -29.31 19.23 -7.09
N GLU A 19 -30.48 19.54 -6.55
CA GLU A 19 -31.62 20.08 -7.29
C GLU A 19 -31.94 21.49 -6.76
N ALA A 20 -32.19 22.42 -7.67
CA ALA A 20 -32.68 23.75 -7.36
C ALA A 20 -34.01 24.00 -8.10
N THR A 21 -35.00 24.50 -7.38
CA THR A 21 -36.31 24.91 -7.91
C THR A 21 -36.50 26.40 -7.67
N ASP A 22 -36.82 27.18 -8.71
CA ASP A 22 -37.13 28.61 -8.57
C ASP A 22 -38.61 28.86 -8.20
N LYS A 23 -38.98 30.12 -7.94
CA LYS A 23 -40.35 30.49 -7.55
C LYS A 23 -41.40 30.25 -8.65
N ALA A 24 -40.98 30.23 -9.91
CA ALA A 24 -41.87 29.93 -11.04
C ALA A 24 -42.03 28.41 -11.27
N GLY A 25 -41.24 27.58 -10.59
CA GLY A 25 -41.27 26.13 -10.69
C GLY A 25 -40.23 25.54 -11.66
N ASN A 26 -39.29 26.34 -12.18
CA ASN A 26 -38.21 25.80 -13.02
C ASN A 26 -37.24 25.00 -12.16
N GLN A 27 -36.87 23.80 -12.62
CA GLN A 27 -35.93 22.91 -11.93
C GLN A 27 -34.63 22.75 -12.72
N THR A 28 -33.51 22.64 -12.01
CA THR A 28 -32.23 22.20 -12.56
C THR A 28 -31.54 21.25 -11.60
N THR A 29 -30.77 20.31 -12.15
CA THR A 29 -30.06 19.28 -11.38
C THR A 29 -28.59 19.23 -11.79
N GLN A 30 -27.71 19.00 -10.83
CA GLN A 30 -26.30 18.68 -11.04
C GLN A 30 -25.90 17.45 -10.24
N LYS A 31 -24.93 16.70 -10.76
CA LYS A 31 -24.41 15.48 -10.14
C LYS A 31 -22.89 15.54 -9.97
N LEU A 32 -22.40 14.99 -8.86
CA LEU A 32 -20.98 14.77 -8.59
C LEU A 32 -20.78 13.31 -8.16
N ASP A 33 -20.00 12.59 -8.96
CA ASP A 33 -19.52 11.26 -8.59
C ASP A 33 -18.23 11.38 -7.77
N PHE A 34 -18.16 10.64 -6.66
CA PHE A 34 -16.96 10.58 -5.82
C PHE A 34 -16.82 9.19 -5.20
N ILE A 35 -15.63 8.89 -4.66
CA ILE A 35 -15.33 7.64 -3.96
C ILE A 35 -14.85 7.99 -2.56
N ILE A 36 -15.40 7.31 -1.55
CA ILE A 36 -14.82 7.28 -0.22
C ILE A 36 -13.91 6.06 -0.16
N ASP A 37 -12.65 6.29 0.16
CA ASP A 37 -11.65 5.25 0.42
C ASP A 37 -10.90 5.61 1.71
N THR A 38 -11.22 4.91 2.80
CA THR A 38 -10.55 5.11 4.10
C THR A 38 -9.77 3.89 4.58
N LEU A 39 -9.73 2.84 3.77
CA LEU A 39 -9.10 1.58 4.13
C LEU A 39 -7.71 1.49 3.54
N LEU A 40 -6.82 0.82 4.26
CA LEU A 40 -5.52 0.41 3.77
C LEU A 40 -5.25 -1.01 4.25
N SER A 41 -4.94 -1.90 3.32
CA SER A 41 -4.66 -3.30 3.59
C SER A 41 -3.32 -3.48 4.32
N GLU A 42 -3.25 -4.45 5.24
CA GLU A 42 -1.99 -4.79 5.90
C GLU A 42 -1.04 -5.49 4.91
N PRO A 43 0.14 -4.91 4.61
CA PRO A 43 1.05 -5.48 3.63
C PRO A 43 1.72 -6.76 4.15
N THR A 44 2.11 -7.64 3.24
CA THR A 44 2.92 -8.82 3.55
C THR A 44 4.32 -8.71 2.95
N ILE A 45 5.28 -9.41 3.55
CA ILE A 45 6.66 -9.52 3.06
C ILE A 45 7.12 -10.96 3.19
N VAL A 46 7.76 -11.46 2.13
CA VAL A 46 8.38 -12.79 2.11
C VAL A 46 9.75 -12.71 1.44
N LEU A 47 10.68 -13.56 1.86
CA LEU A 47 11.93 -13.78 1.15
C LEU A 47 11.62 -14.43 -0.21
N ASP A 48 12.22 -13.93 -1.29
CA ASP A 48 12.04 -14.53 -2.61
C ASP A 48 12.56 -15.97 -2.59
N SER A 49 11.76 -16.90 -3.09
CA SER A 49 12.09 -18.33 -3.12
C SER A 49 13.41 -18.66 -3.83
N THR A 50 13.90 -17.79 -4.72
CA THR A 50 15.19 -17.95 -5.41
C THR A 50 16.38 -17.60 -4.51
N ASP A 51 16.18 -16.69 -3.55
CA ASP A 51 17.19 -16.29 -2.56
C ASP A 51 17.06 -17.07 -1.24
N ASP A 52 15.93 -17.70 -0.98
CA ASP A 52 15.70 -18.57 0.19
C ASP A 52 16.51 -19.88 0.08
N SER A 53 17.66 -19.96 0.73
CA SER A 53 18.67 -21.00 0.46
C SER A 53 18.50 -22.21 1.38
N GLY A 54 18.82 -23.41 0.90
CA GLY A 54 18.63 -24.62 1.72
C GLY A 54 17.15 -24.98 1.82
N THR A 55 16.51 -24.73 2.96
CA THR A 55 15.11 -25.12 3.20
C THR A 55 14.16 -23.99 2.86
N LYS A 56 13.34 -24.15 1.82
CA LYS A 56 12.37 -23.12 1.43
C LYS A 56 11.33 -22.87 2.53
N GLY A 57 11.03 -21.61 2.80
CA GLY A 57 10.05 -21.12 3.76
C GLY A 57 10.58 -20.96 5.19
N ASP A 58 11.88 -21.18 5.44
CA ASP A 58 12.48 -20.99 6.77
C ASP A 58 13.05 -19.57 6.97
N ASN A 59 13.04 -18.74 5.92
CA ASN A 59 13.59 -17.38 5.87
C ASN A 59 15.11 -17.31 6.08
N LEU A 60 15.85 -18.38 5.77
CA LEU A 60 17.31 -18.41 5.84
C LEU A 60 17.93 -18.33 4.45
N THR A 61 18.89 -17.41 4.28
CA THR A 61 19.57 -17.18 3.00
C THR A 61 21.08 -17.13 3.17
N ASN A 62 21.80 -17.63 2.18
CA ASN A 62 23.24 -17.42 2.02
C ASN A 62 23.55 -16.24 1.06
N ALA A 63 22.53 -15.56 0.53
CA ALA A 63 22.67 -14.34 -0.23
C ALA A 63 22.77 -13.14 0.71
N ASN A 64 23.79 -12.30 0.51
CA ASN A 64 23.97 -11.07 1.27
C ASN A 64 23.27 -9.84 0.64
N LYS A 65 22.50 -10.07 -0.44
CA LYS A 65 21.61 -9.10 -1.08
C LYS A 65 20.29 -9.79 -1.51
N PRO A 66 19.54 -10.38 -0.56
CA PRO A 66 18.32 -11.09 -0.89
C PRO A 66 17.24 -10.15 -1.41
N THR A 67 16.39 -10.65 -2.28
CA THR A 67 15.18 -9.98 -2.76
C THR A 67 14.01 -10.39 -1.88
N PHE A 68 13.18 -9.42 -1.53
CA PHE A 68 11.93 -9.64 -0.81
C PHE A 68 10.76 -9.28 -1.70
N ILE A 69 9.73 -10.11 -1.68
CA ILE A 69 8.48 -9.91 -2.41
C ILE A 69 7.43 -9.38 -1.45
N LEU A 70 6.76 -8.31 -1.86
CA LEU A 70 5.72 -7.65 -1.07
C LEU A 70 4.35 -7.98 -1.65
N GLY A 71 3.43 -8.33 -0.77
CA GLY A 71 2.07 -8.69 -1.11
C GLY A 71 1.05 -7.83 -0.38
N ASN A 72 -0.22 -8.02 -0.76
CA ASN A 72 -1.36 -7.31 -0.18
C ASN A 72 -1.22 -5.77 -0.18
N ILE A 73 -0.56 -5.24 -1.21
CA ILE A 73 -0.43 -3.80 -1.45
C ILE A 73 -1.64 -3.34 -2.26
N ASP A 74 -2.39 -2.38 -1.72
CA ASP A 74 -3.55 -1.81 -2.41
C ASP A 74 -3.15 -1.17 -3.75
N ALA A 75 -4.05 -1.26 -4.72
CA ALA A 75 -3.76 -0.86 -6.10
C ALA A 75 -3.47 0.64 -6.25
N ASP A 76 -4.02 1.45 -5.36
CA ASP A 76 -3.90 2.89 -5.26
C ASP A 76 -2.82 3.36 -4.26
N ALA A 77 -2.08 2.43 -3.63
CA ALA A 77 -0.94 2.75 -2.79
C ALA A 77 0.10 3.56 -3.57
N ARG A 78 0.47 4.74 -3.04
CA ARG A 78 1.35 5.70 -3.70
C ARG A 78 2.83 5.35 -3.58
N TYR A 79 3.24 4.78 -2.46
CA TYR A 79 4.60 4.34 -2.18
C TYR A 79 4.56 3.18 -1.20
N VAL A 80 5.59 2.32 -1.25
CA VAL A 80 5.79 1.23 -0.30
C VAL A 80 7.26 1.27 0.11
N THR A 81 7.49 1.19 1.41
CA THR A 81 8.82 1.21 2.02
C THR A 81 9.01 0.01 2.92
N VAL A 82 10.26 -0.39 3.11
CA VAL A 82 10.62 -1.44 4.06
C VAL A 82 11.65 -0.89 5.02
N GLU A 83 11.28 -0.80 6.30
CA GLU A 83 12.21 -0.53 7.39
C GLU A 83 12.93 -1.83 7.73
N VAL A 84 14.26 -1.79 7.73
CA VAL A 84 15.13 -2.90 8.05
C VAL A 84 15.89 -2.56 9.33
N GLN A 85 15.73 -3.41 10.34
CA GLN A 85 16.44 -3.33 11.61
C GLN A 85 17.51 -4.41 11.67
N TYR A 86 18.75 -4.01 11.98
CA TYR A 86 19.87 -4.90 12.23
C TYR A 86 20.70 -4.39 13.41
N GLY A 87 20.76 -5.17 14.50
CA GLY A 87 21.34 -4.70 15.75
C GLY A 87 20.68 -3.39 16.21
N GLY A 88 21.47 -2.32 16.34
CA GLY A 88 20.99 -0.97 16.67
C GLY A 88 20.72 -0.05 15.48
N THR A 89 20.93 -0.51 14.24
CA THR A 89 20.88 0.31 13.03
C THR A 89 19.55 0.12 12.29
N LYS A 90 19.08 1.20 11.67
CA LYS A 90 17.90 1.22 10.79
C LYS A 90 18.29 1.65 9.38
N GLU A 91 17.81 0.91 8.39
CA GLU A 91 17.81 1.27 6.97
C GLU A 91 16.36 1.34 6.49
N VAL A 92 16.05 2.27 5.56
CA VAL A 92 14.75 2.32 4.91
C VAL A 92 14.97 2.13 3.42
N LEU A 93 14.34 1.09 2.87
CA LEU A 93 14.39 0.76 1.46
C LEU A 93 13.07 1.17 0.80
N THR A 94 13.14 1.72 -0.41
CA THR A 94 11.96 1.98 -1.24
C THR A 94 11.69 0.76 -2.11
N ALA A 95 10.50 0.19 -2.00
CA ALA A 95 10.09 -0.92 -2.86
C ALA A 95 9.76 -0.42 -4.27
N THR A 96 9.90 -1.32 -5.24
CA THR A 96 9.61 -1.04 -6.65
C THR A 96 8.53 -1.99 -7.17
N LYS A 97 7.62 -1.45 -7.98
CA LYS A 97 6.58 -2.26 -8.65
C LYS A 97 7.11 -2.70 -10.02
N GLY A 98 7.34 -4.00 -10.18
CA GLY A 98 7.76 -4.59 -11.44
C GLY A 98 6.67 -4.52 -12.52
N ALA A 99 7.03 -4.83 -13.77
CA ALA A 99 6.11 -4.80 -14.91
C ALA A 99 4.92 -5.78 -14.79
N THR A 100 5.09 -6.84 -14.01
CA THR A 100 4.03 -7.82 -13.68
C THR A 100 3.11 -7.35 -12.55
N GLY A 101 3.33 -6.16 -11.98
CA GLY A 101 2.57 -5.60 -10.86
C GLY A 101 3.04 -6.07 -9.48
N ILE A 102 4.03 -6.97 -9.41
CA ILE A 102 4.60 -7.47 -8.17
C ILE A 102 5.52 -6.40 -7.57
N TRP A 103 5.34 -6.11 -6.29
CA TRP A 103 6.23 -5.24 -5.53
C TRP A 103 7.40 -6.05 -4.97
N SER A 104 8.61 -5.50 -5.09
CA SER A 104 9.80 -6.11 -4.50
C SER A 104 10.77 -5.06 -3.96
N VAL A 105 11.66 -5.51 -3.09
CA VAL A 105 12.75 -4.69 -2.56
C VAL A 105 14.01 -5.54 -2.43
N THR A 106 15.16 -4.92 -2.69
CA THR A 106 16.49 -5.53 -2.53
C THR A 106 17.39 -4.54 -1.81
N PRO A 107 18.29 -5.00 -0.91
CA PRO A 107 19.25 -4.13 -0.24
C PRO A 107 20.12 -3.32 -1.21
N THR A 108 20.37 -2.06 -0.88
CA THR A 108 21.25 -1.20 -1.68
C THR A 108 22.71 -1.65 -1.59
N GLY A 109 23.15 -2.00 -0.37
CA GLY A 109 24.46 -2.59 -0.05
C GLY A 109 24.38 -4.08 0.29
N THR A 110 25.53 -4.72 0.47
CA THR A 110 25.59 -6.09 1.00
C THR A 110 25.37 -6.06 2.50
N TRP A 111 24.49 -6.94 2.99
CA TRP A 111 24.27 -7.16 4.41
C TRP A 111 25.31 -8.12 5.00
N ALA A 112 25.54 -8.00 6.29
CA ALA A 112 26.41 -8.92 7.03
C ALA A 112 25.58 -10.11 7.53
N ASP A 113 26.23 -11.18 7.95
CA ASP A 113 25.55 -12.31 8.59
C ASP A 113 24.87 -11.85 9.89
N GLY A 114 23.63 -12.31 10.10
CA GLY A 114 22.89 -12.15 11.34
C GLY A 114 21.39 -12.04 11.13
N ASP A 115 20.67 -11.71 12.20
CA ASP A 115 19.22 -11.64 12.20
C ASP A 115 18.73 -10.23 11.85
N TYR A 116 17.87 -10.16 10.83
CA TYR A 116 17.26 -8.91 10.37
C TYR A 116 15.75 -8.94 10.64
N THR A 117 15.20 -7.82 11.09
CA THR A 117 13.76 -7.62 11.16
C THR A 117 13.34 -6.63 10.10
N LEU A 118 12.39 -7.03 9.24
CA LEU A 118 11.87 -6.19 8.17
C LEU A 118 10.41 -5.83 8.47
N THR A 119 10.03 -4.58 8.23
CA THR A 119 8.66 -4.08 8.41
C THR A 119 8.26 -3.26 7.20
N VAL A 120 7.18 -3.67 6.53
CA VAL A 120 6.63 -2.94 5.38
C VAL A 120 5.75 -1.79 5.87
N ARG A 121 5.82 -0.64 5.19
CA ARG A 121 5.03 0.56 5.47
C ARG A 121 4.62 1.26 4.19
#